data_AF-A0A661SAU3-F1
#
_entry.id   AF-A0A661SAU3-F1
#
_cell.length_a   1.000
_cell.length_b   1.000
_cell.length_c   1.000
_cell.angle_alpha   90.00
_cell.angle_beta   90.00
_cell.angle_gamma   90.00
#
_symmetry.space_group_name_H-M   'P 1'
#
loop_
_entity.id
_entity.type
_entity.pdbx_description
1 polymer ?
#
loop_
_entity_poly.entity_id
_entity_poly.type
_entity_poly.pdbx_seq_one_letter_code
_entity_poly.pdbx_strand_id
1 'polypeptide(L)'
;MTDKLPKKVPCLEQPEGQVPLDSPFYMKRPPTDSDCYEAVSRPDALIRIKTPRQMGKTSLMTRVLDHTEQQGCRTVAVYFQQADSDIFADLDLFLQWFCASVMLVVQSFEWE
;
A
#
# COMPACT_ATOMS: atom_id res chain seq x y z
N MET A 1 14.39 12.21 41.97
CA MET A 1 13.90 13.07 40.85
C MET A 1 14.92 12.96 39.73
N THR A 2 14.74 12.25 38.63
CA THR A 2 13.64 11.49 38.05
C THR A 2 14.26 10.17 37.54
N ASP A 3 13.67 9.05 37.92
CA ASP A 3 14.06 7.74 37.41
C ASP A 3 13.68 7.69 35.92
N LYS A 4 14.68 7.74 35.03
CA LYS A 4 14.42 7.59 33.60
C LYS A 4 14.07 6.13 33.37
N LEU A 5 12.78 5.84 33.20
CA LEU A 5 12.31 4.53 32.77
C LEU A 5 13.17 4.05 31.59
N PRO A 6 13.60 2.77 31.59
CA PRO A 6 14.42 2.23 30.51
C PRO A 6 13.70 2.46 29.19
N LYS A 7 14.37 3.14 28.25
CA LYS A 7 13.87 3.31 26.88
C LYS A 7 13.54 1.91 26.35
N LYS A 8 12.26 1.62 26.17
CA LYS A 8 11.79 0.36 25.59
C LYS A 8 12.56 0.16 24.29
N VAL A 9 13.44 -0.83 24.26
CA VAL A 9 14.20 -1.17 23.05
C VAL A 9 13.15 -1.56 22.01
N PRO A 10 13.09 -0.88 20.86
CA PRO A 10 12.16 -1.27 19.81
C PRO A 10 12.40 -2.74 19.49
N CYS A 11 11.32 -3.53 19.43
CA CYS A 11 11.44 -4.88 18.90
C CYS A 11 11.99 -4.77 17.48
N LEU A 12 13.08 -5.49 17.19
CA LEU A 12 13.69 -5.46 15.87
C LEU A 12 12.73 -6.16 14.90
N GLU A 13 12.20 -5.40 13.94
CA GLU A 13 11.38 -5.93 12.87
C GLU A 13 12.24 -6.75 11.90
N GLN A 14 11.61 -7.68 11.16
CA GLN A 14 12.33 -8.38 10.10
C GLN A 14 12.80 -7.36 9.04
N PRO A 15 14.07 -7.42 8.61
CA PRO A 15 14.62 -6.45 7.66
C PRO A 15 14.06 -6.63 6.24
N GLU A 16 13.42 -7.76 5.96
CA GLU A 16 12.85 -8.08 4.66
C GLU A 16 11.33 -7.87 4.64
N GLY A 17 10.83 -7.52 3.45
CA GLY A 17 9.40 -7.36 3.21
C GLY A 17 8.92 -5.92 3.30
N GLN A 18 7.64 -5.77 3.61
CA GLN A 18 7.00 -4.48 3.77
C GLN A 18 7.25 -3.95 5.17
N VAL A 19 7.59 -2.66 5.28
CA VAL A 19 7.73 -1.99 6.57
C VAL A 19 6.34 -1.63 7.11
N PRO A 20 5.93 -2.13 8.30
CA PRO A 20 4.65 -1.80 8.93
C PRO A 20 4.40 -0.29 9.04
N LEU A 21 3.14 0.15 9.07
CA LEU A 21 2.78 1.57 9.09
C LEU A 21 3.33 2.31 10.32
N ASP A 22 3.28 1.65 11.48
CA ASP A 22 3.72 2.13 12.80
C ASP A 22 5.22 1.88 13.08
N SER A 23 5.94 1.30 12.12
CA SER A 23 7.36 0.99 12.26
C SER A 23 8.20 2.25 12.50
N PRO A 24 9.03 2.29 13.57
CA PRO A 24 9.96 3.40 13.80
C PRO A 24 11.12 3.39 12.81
N PHE A 25 11.27 2.34 11.99
CA PHE A 25 12.38 2.17 11.04
C PHE A 25 12.08 2.71 9.64
N TYR A 26 10.85 3.18 9.38
CA TYR A 26 10.53 3.82 8.11
C TYR A 26 11.15 5.21 8.02
N MET A 27 12.09 5.38 7.09
CA MET A 27 12.60 6.69 6.72
C MET A 27 11.71 7.33 5.66
N LYS A 28 11.06 8.44 6.00
CA LYS A 28 10.30 9.27 5.06
C LYS A 28 11.23 9.78 3.95
N ARG A 29 10.76 9.73 2.70
CA ARG A 29 11.55 10.11 1.52
C ARG A 29 10.96 11.35 0.84
N PRO A 30 11.28 12.57 1.29
CA PRO A 30 10.89 13.77 0.55
C PRO A 30 11.68 13.91 -0.76
N PRO A 31 11.07 14.45 -1.84
CA PRO A 31 9.65 14.82 -1.94
C PRO A 31 8.73 13.63 -2.30
N THR A 32 9.28 12.45 -2.61
CA THR A 32 8.51 11.28 -3.10
C THR A 32 7.28 10.94 -2.26
N ASP A 33 7.41 10.87 -0.93
CA ASP A 33 6.30 10.54 -0.04
C ASP A 33 5.22 11.64 -0.09
N SER A 34 5.62 12.91 0.01
CA SER A 34 4.69 14.05 -0.04
C SER A 34 3.98 14.18 -1.39
N ASP A 35 4.71 13.96 -2.49
CA ASP A 35 4.14 14.00 -3.84
C ASP A 35 3.08 12.91 -4.02
N CYS A 36 3.29 11.73 -3.44
CA CYS A 36 2.30 10.66 -3.49
C CYS A 36 1.05 10.98 -2.67
N TYR A 37 1.20 11.54 -1.46
CA TYR A 37 0.05 11.94 -0.63
C TYR A 37 -0.76 13.07 -1.28
N GLU A 38 -0.09 14.04 -1.89
CA GLU A 38 -0.76 15.12 -2.61
C GLU A 38 -1.46 14.59 -3.86
N ALA A 39 -0.79 13.77 -4.66
CA ALA A 39 -1.35 13.23 -5.88
C ALA A 39 -2.56 12.34 -5.61
N VAL A 40 -2.52 11.48 -4.59
CA VAL A 40 -3.61 10.53 -4.31
C VAL A 40 -4.87 11.22 -3.80
N SER A 41 -4.72 12.42 -3.21
CA SER A 41 -5.84 13.24 -2.75
C SER A 41 -6.59 13.91 -3.91
N ARG A 42 -6.03 13.91 -5.12
CA ARG A 42 -6.68 14.48 -6.30
C ARG A 42 -7.57 13.41 -6.95
N PRO A 43 -8.84 13.72 -7.25
CA PRO A 43 -9.67 12.82 -8.05
C PRO A 43 -9.00 12.54 -9.40
N ASP A 44 -9.21 11.33 -9.92
CA ASP A 44 -8.69 10.87 -11.22
C ASP A 44 -7.15 10.80 -11.34
N ALA A 45 -6.42 10.79 -10.21
CA ALA A 45 -4.97 10.68 -10.22
C ALA A 45 -4.47 9.27 -10.56
N LEU A 46 -3.40 9.20 -11.36
CA LEU A 46 -2.64 7.97 -11.61
C LEU A 46 -1.21 8.11 -11.07
N ILE A 47 -0.88 7.35 -10.04
CA ILE A 47 0.47 7.32 -9.45
C ILE A 47 1.18 6.03 -9.87
N ARG A 48 2.35 6.18 -10.50
CA ARG A 48 3.20 5.05 -10.88
C ARG A 48 4.48 5.03 -10.07
N ILE A 49 4.57 4.11 -9.10
CA ILE A 49 5.78 3.89 -8.30
C ILE A 49 6.69 2.88 -9.00
N LYS A 50 7.76 3.35 -9.66
CA LYS A 50 8.73 2.50 -10.37
C LYS A 50 10.08 2.47 -9.64
N THR A 51 10.40 1.33 -9.04
CA THR A 51 11.71 1.09 -8.39
C THR A 51 12.14 -0.37 -8.57
N PRO A 52 13.43 -0.71 -8.37
CA PRO A 52 13.87 -2.09 -8.22
C PRO A 52 13.13 -2.85 -7.10
N ARG A 53 13.24 -4.18 -7.11
CA ARG A 53 12.72 -5.02 -6.02
C ARG A 53 13.40 -4.63 -4.69
N GLN A 54 12.68 -4.77 -3.58
CA GLN A 54 13.13 -4.45 -2.22
C GLN A 54 13.50 -2.98 -1.91
N MET A 55 13.24 -2.02 -2.81
CA MET A 55 13.48 -0.59 -2.57
C MET A 55 12.33 0.13 -1.81
N GLY A 56 11.47 -0.60 -1.12
CA GLY A 56 10.37 -0.02 -0.32
C GLY A 56 9.21 0.56 -1.13
N LYS A 57 8.98 0.11 -2.37
CA LYS A 57 7.79 0.50 -3.17
C LYS A 57 6.48 0.08 -2.50
N THR A 58 6.42 -1.15 -1.98
CA THR A 58 5.23 -1.67 -1.30
C THR A 58 5.01 -0.92 0.01
N SER A 59 6.08 -0.64 0.77
CA SER A 59 6.01 0.17 2.00
C SER A 59 5.47 1.58 1.75
N LEU A 60 5.82 2.21 0.62
CA LEU A 60 5.26 3.51 0.21
C LEU A 60 3.79 3.36 -0.18
N MET A 61 3.46 2.39 -1.02
CA MET A 61 2.09 2.12 -1.47
C MET A 61 1.13 1.95 -0.29
N THR A 62 1.47 1.13 0.71
CA THR A 62 0.62 0.91 1.89
C THR A 62 0.38 2.21 2.68
N ARG A 63 1.40 3.06 2.81
CA ARG A 63 1.25 4.36 3.51
C ARG A 63 0.36 5.33 2.74
N VAL A 64 0.45 5.32 1.41
CA VAL A 64 -0.41 6.13 0.54
C VAL A 64 -1.86 5.65 0.65
N LEU A 65 -2.09 4.33 0.68
CA LEU A 65 -3.42 3.75 0.89
C LEU A 65 -4.00 4.08 2.28
N ASP A 66 -3.22 3.90 3.34
CA ASP A 66 -3.59 4.29 4.71
C ASP A 66 -3.94 5.78 4.80
N HIS A 67 -3.16 6.64 4.14
CA HIS A 67 -3.46 8.08 4.07
C HIS A 67 -4.82 8.36 3.41
N THR A 68 -5.18 7.63 2.35
CA THR A 68 -6.50 7.78 1.71
C THR A 68 -7.65 7.22 2.54
N GLU A 69 -7.44 6.12 3.25
CA GLU A 69 -8.45 5.55 4.17
C GLU A 69 -8.78 6.54 5.27
N GLN A 70 -7.77 7.21 5.83
CA GLN A 70 -7.95 8.29 6.82
C GLN A 70 -8.72 9.49 6.28
N GLN A 71 -8.76 9.68 4.97
CA GLN A 71 -9.58 10.71 4.30
C GLN A 71 -11.01 10.23 3.97
N GLY A 72 -11.37 9.01 4.33
CA GLY A 72 -12.69 8.41 4.09
C GLY A 72 -12.83 7.70 2.75
N CYS A 73 -11.73 7.47 2.02
CA CYS A 73 -11.75 6.68 0.79
C CYS A 73 -11.74 5.18 1.09
N ARG A 74 -12.42 4.39 0.25
CA ARG A 74 -12.27 2.94 0.25
C ARG A 74 -11.11 2.55 -0.65
N THR A 75 -10.24 1.68 -0.18
CA THR A 75 -9.09 1.18 -0.91
C THR A 75 -9.31 -0.27 -1.33
N VAL A 76 -8.80 -0.65 -2.49
CA VAL A 76 -8.81 -2.02 -2.98
C VAL A 76 -7.43 -2.33 -3.52
N ALA A 77 -6.78 -3.36 -2.98
CA ALA A 77 -5.49 -3.83 -3.46
C ALA A 77 -5.69 -5.00 -4.43
N VAL A 78 -5.26 -4.84 -5.69
CA VAL A 78 -5.31 -5.89 -6.71
C VAL A 78 -3.90 -6.35 -7.04
N TYR A 79 -3.64 -7.66 -6.92
CA TYR A 79 -2.33 -8.25 -7.19
C TYR A 79 -2.35 -8.99 -8.52
N PHE A 80 -1.77 -8.40 -9.57
CA PHE A 80 -1.72 -9.02 -10.91
C PHE A 80 -0.96 -10.35 -10.95
N GLN A 81 -0.14 -10.63 -9.93
CA GLN A 81 0.54 -11.92 -9.78
C GLN A 81 -0.42 -13.09 -9.52
N GLN A 82 -1.67 -12.82 -9.13
CA GLN A 82 -2.70 -13.83 -8.90
C GLN A 82 -3.46 -14.22 -10.18
N ALA A 83 -3.27 -13.47 -11.27
CA ALA A 83 -3.88 -13.79 -12.55
C ALA A 83 -2.98 -14.71 -13.37
N ASP A 84 -3.57 -15.68 -14.06
CA ASP A 84 -2.87 -16.47 -15.06
C ASP A 84 -2.40 -15.59 -16.22
N SER A 85 -1.28 -15.94 -16.85
CA SER A 85 -0.68 -15.14 -17.94
C SER A 85 -1.64 -14.91 -19.10
N ASP A 86 -2.50 -15.88 -19.38
CA ASP A 86 -3.43 -15.87 -20.51
C ASP A 86 -4.54 -14.81 -20.32
N ILE A 87 -4.82 -14.42 -19.06
CA ILE A 87 -5.77 -13.34 -18.74
C ILE A 87 -5.27 -12.00 -19.30
N PHE A 88 -3.95 -11.80 -19.39
CA PHE A 88 -3.37 -10.57 -19.92
C PHE A 88 -3.24 -10.57 -21.45
N ALA A 89 -3.53 -11.68 -22.13
CA ALA A 89 -3.42 -11.79 -23.58
C ALA A 89 -4.65 -11.22 -24.32
N ASP A 90 -5.78 -11.09 -23.62
CA ASP A 90 -7.04 -10.61 -24.16
C ASP A 90 -7.65 -9.53 -23.26
N LEU A 91 -8.13 -8.45 -23.87
CA LEU A 91 -8.65 -7.31 -23.11
C LEU A 91 -9.95 -7.66 -22.38
N ASP A 92 -10.84 -8.43 -22.99
CA ASP A 92 -12.13 -8.78 -22.38
C ASP A 92 -11.91 -9.72 -21.19
N LEU A 93 -11.00 -10.69 -21.31
CA LEU A 93 -10.60 -11.56 -20.20
C LEU A 93 -9.97 -10.75 -19.05
N PHE A 94 -9.06 -9.83 -19.36
CA PHE A 94 -8.46 -8.96 -18.36
C PHE A 94 -9.51 -8.13 -17.61
N LEU A 95 -10.42 -7.49 -18.35
CA LEU A 95 -11.46 -6.64 -17.75
C LEU A 95 -12.43 -7.45 -16.89
N GLN A 96 -12.84 -8.64 -17.32
CA GLN A 96 -13.67 -9.53 -16.52
C GLN A 96 -12.98 -9.94 -15.21
N TRP A 97 -11.73 -10.37 -15.29
CA TRP A 97 -10.92 -10.75 -14.12
C TRP A 97 -10.70 -9.56 -13.18
N PHE A 98 -10.39 -8.38 -13.72
CA PHE A 98 -10.16 -7.17 -12.94
C PHE A 98 -11.43 -6.75 -12.19
N CYS A 99 -12.58 -6.71 -12.88
CA CYS A 99 -13.87 -6.41 -12.26
C CYS A 99 -14.22 -7.41 -11.15
N ALA A 100 -14.05 -8.72 -11.40
CA ALA A 100 -14.28 -9.75 -10.38
C ALA A 100 -13.36 -9.56 -9.16
N SER A 101 -12.08 -9.29 -9.39
CA SER A 101 -11.08 -9.08 -8.33
C SER A 101 -11.42 -7.87 -7.46
N VAL A 102 -11.84 -6.75 -8.07
CA VAL A 102 -12.26 -5.56 -7.33
C VAL A 102 -13.52 -5.82 -6.51
N MET A 103 -14.52 -6.49 -7.10
CA MET A 103 -15.78 -6.79 -6.40
C MET A 103 -15.60 -7.73 -5.20
N LEU A 104 -14.75 -8.75 -5.32
CA LEU A 104 -14.47 -9.70 -4.23
C LEU A 104 -13.88 -9.03 -2.99
N VAL A 105 -12.98 -8.05 -3.17
CA VAL A 105 -12.38 -7.32 -2.06
C VAL A 105 -13.40 -6.40 -1.39
N VAL A 106 -14.26 -5.74 -2.17
CA VAL A 106 -15.29 -4.84 -1.63
C VAL A 106 -16.33 -5.60 -0.78
N GLN A 107 -16.69 -6.83 -1.16
CA GLN A 107 -17.65 -7.66 -0.42
C GLN A 107 -17.11 -8.20 0.90
N SER A 108 -15.78 -8.30 1.04
CA SER A 108 -15.14 -8.80 2.27
C SER A 108 -15.24 -7.81 3.44
N PHE A 109 -15.62 -6.55 3.15
CA PHE A 109 -15.70 -5.45 4.12
C PHE A 109 -17.13 -5.19 4.64
N GLU A 110 -18.15 -5.91 4.14
CA GLU A 110 -19.55 -5.74 4.58
C GLU A 110 -19.92 -6.60 5.82
N TRP A 111 -18.98 -7.36 6.38
CA TRP A 111 -19.19 -8.23 7.54
C TRP A 111 -18.31 -7.92 8.76
N GLU A 112 -17.66 -6.76 8.80
CA GLU A 112 -16.94 -6.20 9.97
C GLU A 112 -17.51 -4.85 10.39
#